data_AF-A0A4Q3YNM8-F1
#
_entry.id   AF-A0A4Q3YNM8-F1
#
_cell.length_a   1.000
_cell.length_b   1.000
_cell.length_c   1.000
_cell.angle_alpha   90.00
_cell.angle_beta   90.00
_cell.angle_gamma   90.00
#
_symmetry.space_group_name_H-M   'P 1'
#
loop_
_entity.id
_entity.type
_entity.pdbx_description
1 polymer ?
#
loop_
_entity_poly.entity_id
_entity_poly.type
_entity_poly.pdbx_seq_one_letter_code
_entity_poly.pdbx_strand_id
1 'polypeptide(L)'
;DARRRARIEALFALGGRRWNEERALERYELLYEAGLVAEAVTGLTLHKQNFRRGVERTGLVEATGALASATGGRPAELYRSVGADPLAGATLGLTLPAQR
;
A
#
# COMPACT_ATOMS: atom_id res chain seq x y z
N ASP A 1 -4.77 16.12 -16.56
CA ASP A 1 -5.39 17.06 -15.60
C ASP A 1 -4.34 17.52 -14.60
N ALA A 2 -4.07 18.83 -14.55
CA ALA A 2 -3.02 19.42 -13.70
C ALA A 2 -3.35 19.34 -12.20
N ARG A 3 -4.62 19.42 -11.81
CA ARG A 3 -5.07 19.31 -10.42
C ARG A 3 -4.88 17.89 -9.90
N ARG A 4 -5.20 16.89 -10.73
CA ARG A 4 -4.94 15.47 -10.42
C ARG A 4 -3.44 15.23 -10.20
N ARG A 5 -2.59 15.77 -11.07
CA ARG A 5 -1.13 15.62 -10.96
C ARG A 5 -0.59 16.25 -9.66
N ALA A 6 -1.03 17.47 -9.34
CA ALA A 6 -0.63 18.15 -8.11
C ALA A 6 -1.04 17.39 -6.84
N ARG A 7 -2.24 16.79 -6.82
CA ARG A 7 -2.71 15.95 -5.70
C ARG A 7 -1.80 14.72 -5.50
N ILE A 8 -1.45 14.03 -6.59
CA ILE A 8 -0.55 12.86 -6.54
C ILE A 8 0.84 13.26 -6.05
N GLU A 9 1.42 14.33 -6.59
CA GLU A 9 2.76 14.78 -6.19
C GLU A 9 2.82 15.17 -4.72
N ALA A 10 1.80 15.87 -4.22
CA ALA A 10 1.70 16.26 -2.83
C ALA A 10 1.54 15.06 -1.88
N LEU A 11 0.71 14.07 -2.25
CA LEU A 11 0.40 12.92 -1.40
C LEU A 11 1.53 11.88 -1.38
N PHE A 12 2.23 11.67 -2.50
CA PHE A 12 3.29 10.66 -2.63
C PHE A 12 4.72 11.23 -2.57
N ALA A 13 4.85 12.50 -2.18
CA ALA A 13 6.15 13.18 -2.05
C ALA A 13 7.01 13.12 -3.33
N LEU A 14 6.37 13.18 -4.50
CA LEU A 14 7.08 13.22 -5.78
C LEU A 14 7.67 14.62 -6.03
N GLY A 15 8.67 14.70 -6.91
CA GLY A 15 9.28 15.98 -7.31
C GLY A 15 10.12 16.62 -6.20
N GLY A 16 10.82 15.83 -5.39
CA GLY A 16 11.71 16.31 -4.33
C GLY A 16 11.02 16.77 -3.04
N ARG A 17 9.71 16.55 -2.92
CA ARG A 17 8.95 16.81 -1.69
C ARG A 17 9.35 15.79 -0.60
N ARG A 18 9.20 16.17 0.67
CA ARG A 18 9.41 15.27 1.79
C ARG A 18 8.17 14.39 2.02
N TRP A 19 8.37 13.11 2.33
CA TRP A 19 7.31 12.22 2.78
C TRP A 19 6.70 12.72 4.09
N ASN A 20 5.37 12.87 4.13
CA ASN A 20 4.64 13.24 5.34
C ASN A 20 3.75 12.08 5.77
N GLU A 21 4.08 11.44 6.90
CA GLU A 21 3.36 10.30 7.46
C GLU A 21 1.91 10.60 7.83
N GLU A 22 1.59 11.85 8.19
CA GLU A 22 0.24 12.27 8.59
C GLU A 22 -0.77 12.12 7.44
N ARG A 23 -0.28 12.10 6.19
CA ARG A 23 -1.12 11.99 4.98
C ARG A 23 -1.54 10.58 4.61
N ALA A 24 -1.42 9.63 5.54
CA ALA A 24 -1.72 8.22 5.27
C ALA A 24 -3.17 8.00 4.85
N LEU A 25 -4.11 8.72 5.47
CA LEU A 25 -5.53 8.61 5.16
C LEU A 25 -5.83 9.16 3.76
N GLU A 26 -5.36 10.37 3.43
CA GLU A 26 -5.62 10.99 2.13
C GLU A 26 -4.98 10.22 0.98
N ARG A 27 -3.82 9.57 1.23
CA ARG A 27 -3.22 8.64 0.28
C ARG A 27 -4.11 7.42 0.05
N TYR A 28 -4.64 6.83 1.13
CA TYR A 28 -5.56 5.70 1.01
C TYR A 28 -6.85 6.10 0.26
N GLU A 29 -7.47 7.21 0.61
CA GLU A 29 -8.68 7.71 -0.06
C GLU A 29 -8.46 7.97 -1.55
N LEU A 30 -7.33 8.60 -1.92
CA LEU A 30 -6.99 8.81 -3.33
C LEU A 30 -6.88 7.47 -4.09
N LEU A 31 -6.21 6.48 -3.50
CA LEU A 31 -6.09 5.16 -4.11
C LEU A 31 -7.43 4.43 -4.17
N TYR A 32 -8.29 4.61 -3.16
CA TYR A 32 -9.64 4.06 -3.13
C TYR A 32 -10.51 4.63 -4.24
N GLU A 33 -10.60 5.96 -4.36
CA GLU A 33 -11.31 6.67 -5.43
C GLU A 33 -10.80 6.27 -6.83
N ALA A 34 -9.51 5.94 -6.94
CA ALA A 34 -8.90 5.51 -8.19
C ALA A 34 -9.08 4.01 -8.50
N GLY A 35 -9.71 3.22 -7.62
CA GLY A 35 -9.87 1.77 -7.78
C GLY A 35 -8.56 0.99 -7.62
N LEU A 36 -7.55 1.57 -6.96
CA LEU A 36 -6.20 1.01 -6.80
C LEU A 36 -5.98 0.29 -5.47
N VAL A 37 -6.98 0.26 -4.59
CA VAL A 37 -6.96 -0.55 -3.37
C VAL A 37 -7.90 -1.74 -3.50
N ALA A 38 -7.55 -2.86 -2.85
CA ALA A 38 -8.33 -4.09 -2.93
C ALA A 38 -9.80 -3.92 -2.48
N GLU A 39 -10.06 -3.07 -1.49
CA GLU A 39 -11.42 -2.78 -0.99
C GLU A 39 -12.28 -2.08 -2.05
N ALA A 40 -11.69 -1.19 -2.85
CA ALA A 40 -12.39 -0.52 -3.95
C ALA A 40 -12.70 -1.47 -5.12
N VAL A 41 -11.84 -2.45 -5.38
CA VAL A 41 -12.05 -3.45 -6.43
C VAL A 41 -13.08 -4.49 -6.03
N THR A 42 -13.04 -4.93 -4.76
CA THR A 42 -13.86 -6.06 -4.26
C THR A 42 -15.18 -5.63 -3.67
N GLY A 43 -15.31 -4.37 -3.24
CA GLY A 43 -16.45 -3.87 -2.48
C GLY A 43 -16.55 -4.44 -1.06
N LEU A 44 -15.51 -5.13 -0.58
CA LEU A 44 -15.47 -5.76 0.73
C LEU A 44 -14.52 -5.00 1.67
N THR A 45 -14.88 -4.92 2.94
CA THR A 45 -13.95 -4.50 4.00
C THR A 45 -12.99 -5.65 4.32
N LEU A 46 -11.69 -5.38 4.36
CA LEU A 46 -10.68 -6.41 4.59
C LEU A 46 -10.20 -6.45 6.05
N HIS A 47 -10.05 -7.64 6.61
CA HIS A 47 -9.48 -7.85 7.93
C HIS A 47 -7.97 -7.55 7.94
N LYS A 48 -7.61 -6.37 8.45
CA LYS A 48 -6.25 -5.79 8.43
C LYS A 48 -5.12 -6.78 8.77
N GLN A 49 -5.23 -7.52 9.87
CA GLN A 49 -4.14 -8.41 10.30
C GLN A 49 -3.97 -9.63 9.38
N ASN A 50 -5.07 -10.13 8.82
CA ASN A 50 -5.03 -11.30 7.93
C ASN A 50 -4.52 -10.89 6.55
N PHE A 51 -4.93 -9.71 6.09
CA PHE A 51 -4.44 -9.09 4.86
C PHE A 51 -2.92 -8.92 4.91
N ARG A 52 -2.39 -8.27 5.96
CA ARG A 52 -0.95 -8.07 6.12
C ARG A 52 -0.17 -9.39 6.08
N ARG A 53 -0.57 -10.39 6.88
CA ARG A 53 0.08 -11.71 6.88
C ARG A 53 -0.01 -12.42 5.52
N GLY A 54 -1.12 -12.25 4.82
CA GLY A 54 -1.31 -12.79 3.48
C GLY A 54 -0.32 -12.20 2.48
N VAL A 55 -0.21 -10.86 2.45
CA VAL A 55 0.70 -10.12 1.55
C VAL A 55 2.17 -10.49 1.79
N GLU A 56 2.58 -10.65 3.04
CA GLU A 56 3.93 -11.11 3.40
C GLU A 56 4.17 -12.56 2.95
N ARG A 57 3.20 -13.47 3.20
CA ARG A 57 3.35 -14.90 2.87
C ARG A 57 3.35 -15.20 1.37
N THR A 58 2.61 -14.44 0.57
CA THR A 58 2.51 -14.68 -0.88
C THR A 58 3.71 -14.16 -1.67
N GLY A 59 4.66 -13.47 -1.01
CA GLY A 59 5.81 -12.87 -1.67
C GLY A 59 5.45 -11.66 -2.54
N LEU A 60 4.30 -11.01 -2.28
CA LEU A 60 3.94 -9.74 -2.93
C LEU A 60 4.84 -8.59 -2.44
N VAL A 61 5.37 -8.73 -1.23
CA VAL A 61 6.33 -7.82 -0.63
C VAL A 61 7.47 -8.59 0.01
N GLU A 62 8.64 -7.96 0.08
CA GLU A 62 9.78 -8.43 0.85
C GLU A 62 10.16 -7.39 1.91
N ALA A 63 10.53 -7.86 3.09
CA ALA A 63 11.09 -7.01 4.13
C ALA A 63 12.47 -6.49 3.69
N THR A 64 12.71 -5.20 3.87
CA THR A 64 14.00 -4.59 3.49
C THR A 64 15.06 -4.70 4.60
N GLY A 65 14.66 -5.10 5.81
CA GLY A 65 15.48 -5.02 7.02
C GLY A 65 15.69 -3.60 7.55
N ALA A 66 15.23 -2.56 6.83
CA ALA A 66 15.29 -1.18 7.28
C ALA A 66 14.08 -0.83 8.17
N LEU A 67 14.32 -0.05 9.22
CA LEU A 67 13.28 0.45 10.12
C LEU A 67 13.12 1.96 9.96
N ALA A 68 11.88 2.43 9.87
CA ALA A 68 11.50 3.84 9.93
C ALA A 68 11.16 4.23 11.36
N SER A 69 11.94 5.15 11.94
CA SER A 69 11.79 5.64 13.32
C SER A 69 10.92 6.91 13.44
N ALA A 70 10.54 7.53 12.31
CA ALA A 70 9.78 8.79 12.27
C ALA A 70 8.25 8.59 12.29
N THR A 71 7.75 7.50 12.88
CA THR A 71 6.32 7.11 12.85
C THR A 71 5.50 7.60 14.04
N GLY A 72 6.11 8.34 14.98
CA GLY A 72 5.46 8.79 16.22
C GLY A 72 5.24 7.69 17.26
N GLY A 73 5.82 6.49 17.06
CA GLY A 73 5.68 5.32 17.93
C GLY A 73 6.80 4.30 17.76
N ARG A 74 6.49 2.99 17.89
CA ARG A 74 7.47 1.92 17.60
C ARG A 74 7.96 2.05 16.15
N PRO A 75 9.28 1.86 15.89
CA PRO A 75 9.79 1.86 14.54
C PRO A 75 9.05 0.86 13.64
N ALA A 76 8.68 1.28 12.45
CA ALA A 76 8.00 0.42 11.47
C ALA A 76 9.02 -0.16 10.49
N GLU A 77 8.93 -1.46 10.21
CA GLU A 77 9.75 -2.08 9.17
C GLU A 77 9.31 -1.64 7.78
N LEU A 78 10.29 -1.36 6.92
CA LEU A 78 10.07 -0.96 5.54
C LEU A 78 10.04 -2.20 4.64
N TYR A 79 9.07 -2.19 3.71
CA TYR A 79 8.84 -3.27 2.76
C TYR A 79 9.02 -2.76 1.32
N ARG A 80 9.44 -3.65 0.44
CA ARG A 80 9.52 -3.42 -1.01
C ARG A 80 8.48 -4.31 -1.70
N SER A 81 7.78 -3.77 -2.69
CA SER A 81 6.97 -4.59 -3.60
C SER A 81 7.88 -5.46 -4.45
N VAL A 82 7.66 -6.77 -4.42
CA VAL A 82 8.33 -7.70 -5.32
C VAL A 82 7.63 -7.59 -6.66
N GLY A 83 8.42 -7.41 -7.74
CA GLY A 83 7.94 -7.34 -9.10
C GLY A 83 7.39 -8.68 -9.57
N ALA A 84 6.25 -9.07 -9.03
CA ALA A 84 5.34 -9.96 -9.72
C ALA A 84 4.98 -9.27 -11.03
N ASP A 85 5.55 -9.70 -12.16
CA ASP A 85 4.91 -9.41 -13.43
C ASP A 85 3.49 -10.01 -13.33
N PRO A 86 2.43 -9.17 -13.31
CA PRO A 86 1.06 -9.66 -13.17
C PRO A 86 0.67 -10.60 -14.32
N LEU A 87 1.44 -10.59 -15.42
CA LEU A 87 1.29 -11.43 -16.59
C LEU A 87 2.21 -12.67 -16.59
N ALA A 88 3.23 -12.73 -15.73
CA ALA A 88 4.17 -13.86 -15.66
C ALA A 88 3.61 -15.07 -14.87
N GLY A 89 2.40 -14.96 -14.30
CA GLY A 89 1.65 -16.10 -13.76
C GLY A 89 2.24 -16.79 -12.52
N ALA A 90 3.36 -16.33 -11.97
CA ALA A 90 4.08 -17.02 -10.89
C ALA A 90 3.66 -16.58 -9.46
N THR A 91 2.89 -15.51 -9.31
CA THR A 91 2.51 -15.01 -7.99
C THR A 91 1.26 -15.71 -7.49
N LEU A 92 1.39 -16.39 -6.34
CA LEU A 92 0.25 -16.94 -5.62
C LEU A 92 -0.70 -15.79 -5.28
N GLY A 93 -1.92 -15.84 -5.82
CA GLY A 93 -2.96 -14.85 -5.54
C GLY A 93 -3.21 -14.70 -4.03
N LEU A 94 -3.59 -13.50 -3.61
CA LEU A 94 -3.95 -13.24 -2.23
C LEU A 94 -5.40 -13.69 -1.98
N THR A 95 -5.61 -14.69 -1.13
CA THR A 95 -6.96 -15.00 -0.64
C THR A 95 -7.52 -13.78 0.10
N LEU A 96 -8.67 -13.28 -0.32
CA LEU A 96 -9.28 -12.07 0.23
C LEU A 96 -9.79 -12.32 1.66
N PRO A 97 -9.19 -11.70 2.69
CA PRO A 97 -9.61 -11.91 4.07
C PRO A 97 -10.73 -10.92 4.42
N ALA A 98 -11.94 -11.14 3.91
CA ALA A 98 -13.09 -10.29 4.22
C ALA A 98 -13.36 -10.23 5.74
N GLN A 99 -13.69 -9.04 6.23
CA GLN A 99 -14.17 -8.87 7.60
C GLN A 99 -15.63 -9.35 7.65
N ARG A 100 -15.91 -10.32 8.54
CA ARG A 100 -17.27 -10.80 8.78
C ARG A 100 -18.09 -9.78 9.55
#